data_AF-A0A9E8HQ64-F1
#
_entry.id   AF-A0A9E8HQ64-F1
#
_cell.length_a   1.000
_cell.length_b   1.000
_cell.length_c   1.000
_cell.angle_alpha   90.00
_cell.angle_beta   90.00
_cell.angle_gamma   90.00
#
_symmetry.space_group_name_H-M   'P 1'
#
loop_
_entity.id
_entity.type
_entity.pdbx_description
1 polymer ?
#
loop_
_entity_poly.entity_id
_entity_poly.type
_entity_poly.pdbx_seq_one_letter_code
_entity_poly.pdbx_strand_id
1 'polypeptide(L)'
;MAKASKKVKSKGDKVLKEINAKLKSTQKDLQKQVDELTSQVKTLSKDPGRPARKLIKKLEKGYHKKVAELQDEFDERMESVLKLQEKVIAQLPKELAEKLNLTDGKAAKPAKKAAKAPAAKAKKVSPAKPKATKPKAAKPKATRAPKAPTIGSINGIGPVVEKKLAEAGFTTLEDLANTPANKLEALKQFEKTRGFSTWKEKAQALLDSK
;
A
#
# COMPACT_ATOMS: atom_id res chain seq x y z
N MET A 1 81.32 15.09 11.85
CA MET A 1 80.10 14.25 11.82
C MET A 1 78.84 14.88 12.45
N ALA A 2 78.88 16.02 13.18
CA ALA A 2 77.71 16.51 13.95
C ALA A 2 76.63 17.32 13.18
N LYS A 3 76.90 17.86 11.97
CA LYS A 3 75.93 18.68 11.22
C LYS A 3 74.85 17.88 10.47
N ALA A 4 75.10 16.60 10.17
CA ALA A 4 74.15 15.74 9.47
C ALA A 4 72.98 15.29 10.39
N SER A 5 73.27 14.91 11.63
CA SER A 5 72.27 14.39 12.57
C SER A 5 71.24 15.45 13.03
N LYS A 6 71.64 16.73 13.13
CA LYS A 6 70.71 17.83 13.49
C LYS A 6 69.76 18.19 12.33
N LYS A 7 70.22 18.02 11.08
CA LYS A 7 69.43 18.28 9.86
C LYS A 7 68.40 17.18 9.57
N VAL A 8 68.69 15.93 9.95
CA VAL A 8 67.74 14.80 9.83
C VAL A 8 66.64 14.90 10.90
N LYS A 9 66.98 15.27 12.14
CA LYS A 9 66.01 15.46 13.23
C LYS A 9 65.01 16.60 12.94
N SER A 10 65.51 17.73 12.43
CA SER A 10 64.70 18.87 11.99
C SER A 10 63.74 18.57 10.83
N LYS A 11 64.11 17.65 9.92
CA LYS A 11 63.22 17.21 8.82
C LYS A 11 62.10 16.29 9.32
N GLY A 12 62.40 15.40 10.26
CA GLY A 12 61.40 14.51 10.89
C GLY A 12 60.31 15.29 11.62
N ASP A 13 60.69 16.31 12.40
CA ASP A 13 59.73 17.17 13.11
C ASP A 13 58.80 17.94 12.16
N LYS A 14 59.30 18.33 10.99
CA LYS A 14 58.51 19.01 9.96
C LYS A 14 57.48 18.07 9.34
N VAL A 15 57.89 16.84 9.01
CA VAL A 15 56.99 15.80 8.46
C VAL A 15 55.91 15.41 9.48
N LEU A 16 56.27 15.25 10.76
CA LEU A 16 55.29 14.96 11.82
C LEU A 16 54.24 16.07 11.99
N LYS A 17 54.66 17.34 11.89
CA LYS A 17 53.73 18.49 11.91
C LYS A 17 52.79 18.48 10.70
N GLU A 18 53.30 18.19 9.50
CA GLU A 18 52.48 18.10 8.28
C GLU A 18 51.49 16.93 8.33
N ILE A 19 51.90 15.76 8.82
CA ILE A 19 51.02 14.60 9.02
C ILE A 19 49.91 14.95 10.02
N ASN A 20 50.25 15.57 11.15
CA ASN A 20 49.26 15.95 12.15
C ASN A 20 48.30 17.04 11.64
N ALA A 21 48.79 17.99 10.85
CA ALA A 21 47.95 19.00 10.21
C ALA A 21 46.95 18.36 9.22
N LYS A 22 47.42 17.43 8.38
CA LYS A 22 46.55 16.67 7.45
C LYS A 22 45.55 15.80 8.20
N LEU A 23 45.97 15.14 9.28
CA LEU A 23 45.07 14.32 10.08
C LEU A 23 43.93 15.16 10.66
N LYS A 24 44.24 16.35 11.20
CA LYS A 24 43.24 17.27 11.74
C LYS A 24 42.33 17.86 10.66
N SER A 25 42.85 18.19 9.48
CA SER A 25 42.00 18.67 8.38
C SER A 25 41.05 17.58 7.90
N THR A 26 41.55 16.36 7.69
CA THR A 26 40.73 15.21 7.30
C THR A 26 39.67 14.91 8.36
N GLN A 27 40.03 14.95 9.65
CA GLN A 27 39.06 14.77 10.74
C GLN A 27 37.96 15.83 10.69
N LYS A 28 38.32 17.11 10.45
CA LYS A 28 37.35 18.20 10.36
C LYS A 28 36.44 18.07 9.14
N ASP A 29 36.97 17.63 8.00
CA ASP A 29 36.19 17.42 6.79
C ASP A 29 35.25 16.22 6.91
N LEU A 30 35.71 15.12 7.53
CA LEU A 30 34.85 13.98 7.87
C LEU A 30 33.73 14.40 8.83
N GLN A 31 34.02 15.21 9.85
CA GLN A 31 32.99 15.69 10.77
C GLN A 31 31.92 16.52 10.04
N LYS A 32 32.34 17.44 9.15
CA LYS A 32 31.40 18.21 8.32
C LYS A 32 30.54 17.33 7.43
N GLN A 33 31.15 16.32 6.80
CA GLN A 33 30.41 15.37 5.97
C GLN A 33 29.36 14.62 6.80
N VAL A 34 29.72 14.15 7.99
CA VAL A 34 28.79 13.46 8.90
C VAL A 34 27.64 14.38 9.32
N ASP A 35 27.91 15.64 9.64
CA ASP A 35 26.88 16.61 10.04
C ASP A 35 25.93 16.97 8.89
N GLU A 36 26.45 17.11 7.68
CA GLU A 36 25.67 17.35 6.46
C GLU A 36 24.79 16.14 6.12
N LEU A 37 25.36 14.93 6.11
CA LEU A 37 24.62 13.68 5.91
C LEU A 37 23.54 13.50 6.97
N THR A 38 23.83 13.80 8.24
CA THR A 38 22.86 13.73 9.34
C THR A 38 21.72 14.74 9.15
N SER A 39 22.02 15.93 8.63
CA SER A 39 21.02 16.95 8.30
C SER A 39 20.15 16.52 7.12
N GLN A 40 20.74 15.95 6.08
CA GLN A 40 20.02 15.39 4.93
C GLN A 40 19.12 14.21 5.33
N VAL A 41 19.60 13.33 6.21
CA VAL A 41 18.77 12.24 6.77
C VAL A 41 17.62 12.81 7.60
N LYS A 42 17.84 13.87 8.41
CA LYS A 42 16.78 14.53 9.17
C LYS A 42 15.74 15.22 8.28
N THR A 43 16.14 15.86 7.17
CA THR A 43 15.20 16.51 6.25
C THR A 43 14.40 15.48 5.45
N LEU A 44 15.06 14.44 4.95
CA LEU A 44 14.41 13.32 4.26
C LEU A 44 13.50 12.52 5.20
N SER A 45 13.88 12.37 6.47
CA SER A 45 13.07 11.70 7.50
C SER A 45 11.87 12.54 7.93
N LYS A 46 11.99 13.87 7.96
CA LYS A 46 10.92 14.75 8.44
C LYS A 46 9.74 14.87 7.50
N ASP A 47 9.88 14.72 6.17
CA ASP A 47 8.68 14.75 5.33
C ASP A 47 8.76 14.21 3.88
N PRO A 48 8.93 12.89 3.70
CA PRO A 48 8.65 12.26 2.42
C PRO A 48 7.12 12.21 2.13
N GLY A 49 6.29 12.46 3.15
CA GLY A 49 4.84 12.31 3.10
C GLY A 49 4.07 13.57 2.72
N ARG A 50 4.54 14.79 3.00
CA ARG A 50 3.80 16.04 2.68
C ARG A 50 3.49 16.20 1.19
N PRO A 51 4.45 16.10 0.26
CA PRO A 51 4.14 16.19 -1.17
C PRO A 51 3.24 15.04 -1.64
N ALA A 52 3.49 13.81 -1.17
CA ALA A 52 2.66 12.65 -1.47
C ALA A 52 1.22 12.82 -0.96
N ARG A 53 1.02 13.31 0.27
CA ARG A 53 -0.29 13.60 0.88
C ARG A 53 -1.04 14.68 0.12
N LYS A 54 -0.35 15.71 -0.38
CA LYS A 54 -0.96 16.74 -1.24
C LYS A 54 -1.46 16.15 -2.57
N LEU A 55 -0.65 15.28 -3.20
CA LEU A 55 -1.03 14.58 -4.42
C LEU A 55 -2.24 13.66 -4.19
N ILE A 56 -2.22 12.85 -3.13
CA ILE A 56 -3.34 11.99 -2.73
C ILE A 56 -4.61 12.82 -2.52
N LYS A 57 -4.52 13.95 -1.81
CA LYS A 57 -5.67 14.83 -1.55
C LYS A 57 -6.23 15.49 -2.81
N LYS A 58 -5.38 15.81 -3.81
CA LYS A 58 -5.84 16.30 -5.12
C LYS A 58 -6.54 15.19 -5.91
N LEU A 59 -5.95 13.99 -5.92
CA LEU A 59 -6.52 12.82 -6.60
C LEU A 59 -7.89 12.44 -6.01
N GLU A 60 -7.99 12.41 -4.69
CA GLU A 60 -9.22 12.10 -3.96
C GLU A 60 -10.33 13.11 -4.25
N LYS A 61 -10.01 14.41 -4.26
CA LYS A 61 -10.96 15.46 -4.67
C LYS A 61 -11.40 15.32 -6.13
N GLY A 62 -10.47 15.03 -7.03
CA GLY A 62 -10.77 14.80 -8.44
C GLY A 62 -11.68 13.60 -8.66
N TYR A 63 -11.44 12.50 -7.96
CA TYR A 63 -12.29 11.31 -7.99
C TYR A 63 -13.70 11.59 -7.47
N HIS A 64 -13.84 12.25 -6.31
CA HIS A 64 -15.16 12.61 -5.77
C HIS A 64 -15.94 13.53 -6.72
N LYS A 65 -15.25 14.50 -7.36
CA LYS A 65 -15.90 15.37 -8.35
C LYS A 65 -16.41 14.57 -9.55
N LYS A 66 -15.59 13.66 -10.08
CA LYS A 66 -15.97 12.80 -11.21
C LYS A 66 -17.16 11.91 -10.86
N VAL A 67 -17.19 11.34 -9.65
CA VAL A 67 -18.31 10.52 -9.18
C VAL A 67 -19.59 11.35 -9.08
N ALA A 68 -19.51 12.58 -8.57
CA ALA A 68 -20.66 13.48 -8.51
C ALA A 68 -21.18 13.84 -9.92
N GLU A 69 -20.27 14.22 -10.83
CA GLU A 69 -20.62 14.52 -12.24
C GLU A 69 -21.29 13.31 -12.92
N LEU A 70 -20.75 12.10 -12.75
CA LEU A 70 -21.36 10.89 -13.30
C LEU A 70 -22.73 10.61 -12.72
N GLN A 71 -22.94 10.91 -11.45
CA GLN A 71 -24.23 10.69 -10.80
C GLN A 71 -25.27 11.70 -11.28
N ASP A 72 -24.88 12.96 -11.46
CA ASP A 72 -25.72 13.99 -12.06
C ASP A 72 -26.07 13.62 -13.52
N GLU A 73 -25.09 13.18 -14.32
CA GLU A 73 -25.32 12.70 -15.69
C GLU A 73 -26.26 11.48 -15.74
N PHE A 74 -26.13 10.56 -14.78
CA PHE A 74 -26.99 9.38 -14.69
C PHE A 74 -28.43 9.78 -14.38
N ASP A 75 -28.64 10.67 -13.40
CA ASP A 75 -29.96 11.16 -13.03
C ASP A 75 -30.63 11.93 -14.20
N GLU A 76 -29.87 12.78 -14.90
CA GLU A 76 -30.35 13.50 -16.07
C GLU A 76 -30.72 12.56 -17.22
N ARG A 77 -29.89 11.53 -17.49
CA ARG A 77 -30.21 10.49 -18.48
C ARG A 77 -31.45 9.71 -18.09
N MET A 78 -31.60 9.33 -16.82
CA MET A 78 -32.78 8.63 -16.32
C MET A 78 -34.05 9.48 -16.50
N GLU A 79 -33.98 10.79 -16.23
CA GLU A 79 -35.11 11.69 -16.47
C GLU A 79 -35.43 11.81 -17.97
N SER A 80 -34.43 11.86 -18.84
CA SER A 80 -34.64 11.88 -20.29
C SER A 80 -35.30 10.60 -20.82
N VAL A 81 -34.90 9.44 -20.29
CA VAL A 81 -35.47 8.15 -20.67
C VAL A 81 -36.93 8.06 -20.22
N LEU A 82 -37.25 8.52 -19.01
CA LEU A 82 -38.63 8.58 -18.54
C LEU A 82 -39.50 9.48 -19.42
N LYS A 83 -38.99 10.67 -19.80
CA LYS A 83 -39.71 11.58 -20.73
C LYS A 83 -39.91 10.96 -22.11
N LEU A 84 -38.90 10.25 -22.64
CA LEU A 84 -39.02 9.53 -23.91
C LEU A 84 -40.04 8.40 -23.80
N GLN A 85 -40.02 7.64 -22.71
CA GLN A 85 -41.00 6.59 -22.44
C GLN A 85 -42.43 7.16 -22.40
N GLU A 86 -42.66 8.27 -21.68
CA GLU A 86 -43.96 8.95 -21.65
C GLU A 86 -44.41 9.38 -23.05
N LYS A 87 -43.49 9.94 -23.86
CA LYS A 87 -43.79 10.35 -25.24
C LYS A 87 -44.14 9.17 -26.15
N VAL A 88 -43.44 8.04 -26.01
CA VAL A 88 -43.73 6.81 -26.75
C VAL A 88 -45.09 6.24 -26.34
N ILE A 89 -45.38 6.20 -25.03
CA ILE A 89 -46.68 5.74 -24.52
C ILE A 89 -47.82 6.64 -25.02
N ALA A 90 -47.62 7.95 -25.07
CA ALA A 90 -48.62 8.89 -25.59
C ALA A 90 -48.91 8.71 -27.10
N GLN A 91 -47.97 8.14 -27.87
CA GLN A 91 -48.17 7.82 -29.28
C GLN A 91 -48.80 6.43 -29.52
N LEU A 92 -48.89 5.58 -28.49
CA LEU A 92 -49.51 4.26 -28.62
C LEU A 92 -51.05 4.39 -28.64
N PRO A 93 -51.75 3.61 -29.49
CA PRO A 93 -53.20 3.49 -29.43
C PRO A 93 -53.64 3.01 -28.03
N LYS A 94 -54.67 3.63 -27.45
CA LYS A 94 -55.15 3.36 -26.07
C LYS A 94 -55.40 1.88 -25.79
N GLU A 95 -55.95 1.15 -26.77
CA GLU A 95 -56.18 -0.31 -26.72
C GLU A 95 -54.89 -1.13 -26.48
N LEU A 96 -53.75 -0.69 -27.03
CA LEU A 96 -52.45 -1.34 -26.85
C LEU A 96 -51.79 -0.93 -25.53
N ALA A 97 -51.95 0.33 -25.11
CA ALA A 97 -51.41 0.83 -23.85
C ALA A 97 -52.10 0.18 -22.63
N GLU A 98 -53.42 -0.03 -22.70
CA GLU A 98 -54.20 -0.72 -21.67
C GLU A 98 -53.90 -2.23 -21.62
N LYS A 99 -53.80 -2.91 -22.77
CA LYS A 99 -53.41 -4.34 -22.81
C LYS A 99 -52.00 -4.60 -22.25
N LEU A 100 -51.11 -3.61 -22.29
CA LEU A 100 -49.73 -3.71 -21.79
C LEU A 100 -49.53 -3.13 -20.38
N ASN A 101 -50.58 -2.64 -19.70
CA ASN A 101 -50.52 -2.00 -18.36
C ASN A 101 -49.46 -0.87 -18.29
N LEU A 102 -49.32 -0.08 -19.35
CA LEU A 102 -48.31 0.99 -19.44
C LEU A 102 -48.83 2.36 -18.94
N THR A 103 -50.12 2.45 -18.60
CA THR A 103 -50.82 3.69 -18.22
C THR A 103 -50.79 3.99 -16.73
N ASP A 104 -50.46 3.02 -15.88
CA ASP A 104 -50.28 3.24 -14.44
C ASP A 104 -48.88 3.81 -14.18
N GLY A 105 -48.82 5.14 -14.11
CA GLY A 105 -47.64 5.93 -13.78
C GLY A 105 -47.07 5.66 -12.39
N LYS A 106 -46.64 4.43 -12.10
CA LYS A 106 -45.66 4.15 -11.05
C LYS A 106 -44.28 4.40 -11.62
N ALA A 107 -44.05 5.65 -12.01
CA ALA A 107 -42.72 6.23 -12.05
C ALA A 107 -42.10 5.92 -10.68
N ALA A 108 -41.13 5.00 -10.65
CA ALA A 108 -40.27 4.82 -9.50
C ALA A 108 -39.52 6.13 -9.31
N LYS A 109 -40.14 7.02 -8.53
CA LYS A 109 -39.61 8.30 -8.09
C LYS A 109 -38.16 8.09 -7.69
N PRO A 110 -37.16 8.72 -8.34
CA PRO A 110 -35.79 8.59 -7.92
C PRO A 110 -35.74 9.11 -6.48
N ALA A 111 -35.29 8.25 -5.57
CA ALA A 111 -35.24 8.54 -4.15
C ALA A 111 -34.31 9.74 -3.92
N LYS A 112 -34.91 10.92 -3.86
CA LYS A 112 -34.21 12.17 -3.56
C LYS A 112 -33.69 12.07 -2.11
N LYS A 113 -32.37 11.94 -2.00
CA LYS A 113 -31.52 12.49 -0.92
C LYS A 113 -31.58 11.78 0.45
N ALA A 114 -30.76 10.74 0.61
CA ALA A 114 -30.20 10.39 1.92
C ALA A 114 -28.94 11.23 2.17
N ALA A 115 -29.13 12.46 2.64
CA ALA A 115 -28.06 13.21 3.31
C ALA A 115 -28.39 13.32 4.81
N LYS A 116 -27.37 13.01 5.62
CA LYS A 116 -27.28 13.05 7.10
C LYS A 116 -27.83 11.84 7.87
N ALA A 117 -26.94 10.88 8.13
CA ALA A 117 -26.94 10.20 9.41
C ALA A 117 -26.24 11.12 10.45
N PRO A 118 -26.88 11.45 11.58
CA PRO A 118 -26.26 12.22 12.66
C PRO A 118 -25.26 11.33 13.41
N ALA A 119 -24.15 11.95 13.82
CA ALA A 119 -23.27 11.39 14.84
C ALA A 119 -24.09 11.13 16.12
N ALA A 120 -24.24 9.87 16.50
CA ALA A 120 -24.68 9.48 17.85
C ALA A 120 -23.52 8.79 18.56
N LYS A 121 -23.10 9.43 19.66
CA LYS A 121 -22.09 9.01 20.61
C LYS A 121 -22.44 7.66 21.25
N ALA A 122 -21.38 6.90 21.52
CA ALA A 122 -21.15 6.11 22.74
C ALA A 122 -22.30 5.29 23.35
N LYS A 123 -22.22 3.96 23.20
CA LYS A 123 -22.30 3.00 24.32
C LYS A 123 -21.91 1.60 23.84
N LYS A 124 -20.75 1.11 24.27
CA LYS A 124 -20.47 -0.33 24.39
C LYS A 124 -19.80 -0.56 25.74
N VAL A 125 -20.60 -1.01 26.69
CA VAL A 125 -20.15 -1.75 27.87
C VAL A 125 -20.32 -3.24 27.53
N SER A 126 -19.29 -4.00 27.84
CA SER A 126 -19.10 -5.47 27.76
C SER A 126 -20.16 -6.28 28.55
N PRO A 127 -19.99 -7.60 28.81
CA PRO A 127 -19.79 -8.78 27.94
C PRO A 127 -20.75 -9.94 28.31
N ALA A 128 -21.14 -10.82 27.39
CA ALA A 128 -21.61 -12.17 27.77
C ALA A 128 -21.57 -13.19 26.60
N LYS A 129 -20.94 -14.33 26.89
CA LYS A 129 -20.97 -15.64 26.22
C LYS A 129 -21.87 -16.56 27.10
N PRO A 130 -22.30 -17.82 26.79
CA PRO A 130 -22.37 -18.64 25.55
C PRO A 130 -23.74 -19.36 25.28
N LYS A 131 -23.94 -19.91 24.06
CA LYS A 131 -24.51 -21.26 23.67
C LYS A 131 -25.15 -21.15 22.27
N ALA A 132 -24.62 -21.76 21.20
CA ALA A 132 -24.55 -23.18 20.81
C ALA A 132 -25.83 -23.74 20.19
N THR A 133 -25.87 -23.87 18.85
CA THR A 133 -26.51 -24.95 18.08
C THR A 133 -25.96 -25.03 16.63
N LYS A 134 -25.00 -25.95 16.43
CA LYS A 134 -24.74 -26.93 15.33
C LYS A 134 -24.98 -26.61 13.83
N PRO A 135 -24.37 -27.36 12.87
CA PRO A 135 -23.30 -26.85 12.01
C PRO A 135 -23.56 -27.03 10.49
N LYS A 136 -22.93 -26.23 9.64
CA LYS A 136 -22.75 -26.59 8.22
C LYS A 136 -21.36 -26.18 7.74
N ALA A 137 -20.72 -27.13 7.07
CA ALA A 137 -19.29 -27.23 6.79
C ALA A 137 -18.64 -25.94 6.26
N ALA A 138 -17.59 -25.50 6.95
CA ALA A 138 -16.66 -24.47 6.48
C ALA A 138 -15.24 -25.06 6.51
N LYS A 139 -14.55 -24.91 5.37
CA LYS A 139 -13.14 -25.23 5.13
C LYS A 139 -12.25 -24.81 6.31
N PRO A 140 -11.16 -25.55 6.61
CA PRO A 140 -10.37 -25.33 7.82
C PRO A 140 -9.80 -23.91 7.82
N LYS A 141 -10.31 -23.08 8.74
CA LYS A 141 -9.62 -21.86 9.20
C LYS A 141 -8.35 -22.33 9.87
N ALA A 142 -7.22 -22.17 9.17
CA ALA A 142 -5.91 -22.32 9.78
C ALA A 142 -5.85 -21.41 11.01
N THR A 143 -5.67 -22.09 12.13
CA THR A 143 -5.33 -21.55 13.44
C THR A 143 -4.17 -20.57 13.30
N ARG A 144 -4.35 -19.39 13.87
CA ARG A 144 -3.37 -18.33 13.93
C ARG A 144 -2.24 -18.79 14.86
N ALA A 145 -1.23 -19.45 14.28
CA ALA A 145 0.00 -19.86 14.95
C ALA A 145 0.82 -18.62 15.37
N PRO A 146 1.65 -18.72 16.42
CA PRO A 146 2.42 -17.59 16.96
C PRO A 146 3.38 -17.02 15.90
N LYS A 147 3.67 -15.72 16.00
CA LYS A 147 4.44 -14.91 15.04
C LYS A 147 5.85 -15.47 14.79
N ALA A 148 5.96 -16.36 13.81
CA ALA A 148 7.19 -16.57 13.04
C ALA A 148 7.24 -15.52 11.91
N PRO A 149 8.44 -15.17 11.39
CA PRO A 149 8.55 -14.31 10.21
C PRO A 149 7.73 -14.93 9.07
N THR A 150 6.68 -14.23 8.63
CA THR A 150 5.86 -14.65 7.50
C THR A 150 6.50 -14.18 6.20
N ILE A 151 6.11 -14.79 5.07
CA ILE A 151 6.58 -14.40 3.73
C ILE A 151 6.39 -12.89 3.49
N GLY A 152 5.34 -12.26 4.03
CA GLY A 152 5.13 -10.81 3.98
C GLY A 152 6.17 -9.94 4.71
N SER A 153 7.10 -10.54 5.47
CA SER A 153 8.22 -9.83 6.11
C SER A 153 9.38 -9.56 5.14
N ILE A 154 9.37 -10.20 3.96
CA ILE A 154 10.39 -10.02 2.93
C ILE A 154 10.12 -8.71 2.19
N ASN A 155 11.11 -7.81 2.21
CA ASN A 155 11.00 -6.53 1.53
C ASN A 155 10.85 -6.73 0.01
N GLY A 156 9.69 -6.31 -0.53
CA GLY A 156 9.25 -6.55 -1.91
C GLY A 156 7.99 -7.42 -2.00
N ILE A 157 7.60 -8.11 -0.93
CA ILE A 157 6.35 -8.87 -0.85
C ILE A 157 5.32 -8.05 -0.08
N GLY A 158 4.40 -7.41 -0.82
CA GLY A 158 3.28 -6.70 -0.23
C GLY A 158 2.06 -7.61 0.07
N PRO A 159 1.02 -7.11 0.76
CA PRO A 159 -0.15 -7.92 1.16
C PRO A 159 -0.87 -8.61 -0.01
N VAL A 160 -0.89 -7.97 -1.18
CA VAL A 160 -1.49 -8.54 -2.40
C VAL A 160 -0.66 -9.71 -2.93
N VAL A 161 0.67 -9.56 -2.91
CA VAL A 161 1.60 -10.58 -3.38
C VAL A 161 1.65 -11.74 -2.40
N GLU A 162 1.67 -11.46 -1.09
CA GLU A 162 1.58 -12.47 -0.03
C GLU A 162 0.31 -13.30 -0.17
N LYS A 163 -0.83 -12.66 -0.45
CA LYS A 163 -2.09 -13.38 -0.68
C LYS A 163 -2.02 -14.27 -1.94
N LYS A 164 -1.46 -13.77 -3.04
CA LYS A 164 -1.29 -14.56 -4.27
C LYS A 164 -0.29 -15.70 -4.11
N LEU A 165 0.78 -15.49 -3.34
CA LEU A 165 1.75 -16.52 -2.98
C LEU A 165 1.09 -17.60 -2.11
N ALA A 166 0.28 -17.20 -1.12
CA ALA A 166 -0.49 -18.14 -0.30
C ALA A 166 -1.53 -18.93 -1.12
N GLU A 167 -2.20 -18.28 -2.08
CA GLU A 167 -3.11 -18.95 -3.04
C GLU A 167 -2.36 -19.93 -3.96
N ALA A 168 -1.13 -19.62 -4.34
CA ALA A 168 -0.20 -20.52 -5.04
C ALA A 168 0.46 -21.57 -4.10
N GLY A 169 0.10 -21.57 -2.82
CA GLY A 169 0.59 -22.54 -1.83
C GLY A 169 1.98 -22.25 -1.27
N PHE A 170 2.56 -21.07 -1.51
CA PHE A 170 3.74 -20.58 -0.80
C PHE A 170 3.28 -19.95 0.51
N THR A 171 3.32 -20.74 1.59
CA THR A 171 2.88 -20.28 2.92
C THR A 171 4.03 -20.24 3.94
N THR A 172 5.16 -20.87 3.62
CA THR A 172 6.36 -20.90 4.46
C THR A 172 7.55 -20.19 3.80
N LEU A 173 8.48 -19.68 4.62
CA LEU A 173 9.74 -19.14 4.11
C LEU A 173 10.58 -20.22 3.40
N GLU A 174 10.48 -21.48 3.84
CA GLU A 174 11.13 -22.65 3.24
C GLU A 174 10.64 -22.89 1.80
N ASP A 175 9.33 -22.75 1.54
CA ASP A 175 8.78 -22.84 0.19
C ASP A 175 9.38 -21.77 -0.74
N LEU A 176 9.63 -20.57 -0.23
CA LEU A 176 10.15 -19.46 -1.03
C LEU A 176 11.68 -19.55 -1.24
N ALA A 177 12.41 -20.05 -0.25
CA ALA A 177 13.86 -20.21 -0.29
C ALA A 177 14.28 -21.40 -1.17
N ASN A 178 13.62 -22.55 -1.03
CA ASN A 178 13.97 -23.75 -1.78
C ASN A 178 13.34 -23.80 -3.17
N THR A 179 12.39 -22.92 -3.49
CA THR A 179 11.69 -22.84 -4.79
C THR A 179 11.25 -24.23 -5.27
N PRO A 180 10.20 -24.84 -4.68
CA PRO A 180 9.77 -26.19 -5.01
C PRO A 180 9.43 -26.29 -6.49
N ALA A 181 9.97 -27.31 -7.17
CA ALA A 181 9.86 -27.48 -8.62
C ALA A 181 8.40 -27.47 -9.11
N ASN A 182 7.48 -27.95 -8.26
CA ASN A 182 6.06 -28.04 -8.55
C ASN A 182 5.31 -26.68 -8.53
N LYS A 183 5.98 -25.60 -8.09
CA LYS A 183 5.39 -24.24 -7.99
C LYS A 183 6.21 -23.19 -8.74
N LEU A 184 7.20 -23.60 -9.54
CA LEU A 184 8.05 -22.71 -10.35
C LEU A 184 7.24 -21.83 -11.30
N GLU A 185 6.22 -22.38 -11.96
CA GLU A 185 5.37 -21.63 -12.90
C GLU A 185 4.55 -20.54 -12.18
N ALA A 186 4.01 -20.86 -11.00
CA ALA A 186 3.32 -19.87 -10.18
C ALA A 186 4.29 -18.79 -9.68
N LEU A 187 5.54 -19.17 -9.37
CA LEU A 187 6.57 -18.22 -8.96
C LEU A 187 7.00 -17.29 -10.10
N LYS A 188 7.10 -17.80 -11.34
CA LYS A 188 7.41 -17.01 -12.55
C LYS A 188 6.39 -15.91 -12.82
N GLN A 189 5.12 -16.08 -12.43
CA GLN A 189 4.11 -15.02 -12.57
C GLN A 189 4.50 -13.75 -11.78
N PHE A 190 5.36 -13.89 -10.77
CA PHE A 190 5.85 -12.79 -9.95
C PHE A 190 7.19 -12.23 -10.42
N GLU A 191 7.78 -12.71 -11.52
CA GLU A 191 9.08 -12.24 -12.02
C GLU A 191 9.09 -10.73 -12.32
N LYS A 192 7.96 -10.20 -12.78
CA LYS A 192 7.76 -8.76 -13.02
C LYS A 192 7.54 -7.94 -11.73
N THR A 193 7.43 -8.60 -10.58
CA THR A 193 7.18 -7.94 -9.30
C THR A 193 8.48 -7.34 -8.78
N ARG A 194 8.41 -6.08 -8.34
CA ARG A 194 9.59 -5.36 -7.83
C ARG A 194 10.18 -6.10 -6.63
N GLY A 195 11.45 -6.49 -6.74
CA GLY A 195 12.19 -7.16 -5.68
C GLY A 195 12.12 -8.69 -5.72
N PHE A 196 11.47 -9.29 -6.71
CA PHE A 196 11.36 -10.76 -6.90
C PHE A 196 12.71 -11.47 -6.82
N SER A 197 13.74 -10.93 -7.47
CA SER A 197 15.11 -11.48 -7.43
C SER A 197 15.68 -11.58 -6.02
N THR A 198 15.25 -10.71 -5.09
CA THR A 198 15.72 -10.70 -3.69
C THR A 198 14.89 -11.56 -2.76
N TRP A 199 13.78 -12.15 -3.24
CA TRP A 199 12.87 -12.91 -2.38
C TRP A 199 13.50 -14.21 -1.88
N LYS A 200 14.22 -14.92 -2.76
CA LYS A 200 14.89 -16.18 -2.41
C LYS A 200 15.99 -15.97 -1.37
N GLU A 201 16.89 -15.02 -1.61
CA GLU A 201 17.97 -14.67 -0.70
C GLU A 201 17.47 -14.20 0.67
N LYS A 202 16.43 -13.35 0.69
CA LYS A 202 15.85 -12.87 1.96
C LYS A 202 15.08 -13.94 2.70
N ALA A 203 14.37 -14.83 1.99
CA ALA A 203 13.71 -15.96 2.61
C ALA A 203 14.74 -16.87 3.29
N GLN A 204 15.86 -17.14 2.60
CA GLN A 204 16.96 -17.94 3.13
C GLN A 204 17.65 -17.27 4.32
N ALA A 205 17.97 -15.97 4.22
CA ALA A 205 18.55 -15.21 5.33
C ALA A 205 17.64 -15.18 6.58
N LEU A 206 16.31 -15.16 6.39
CA LEU A 206 15.35 -15.25 7.50
C LEU A 206 15.23 -16.66 8.08
N LEU A 207 15.59 -17.70 7.33
CA LEU A 207 15.68 -19.08 7.82
C LEU A 207 16.98 -19.30 8.59
N ASP A 208 18.10 -18.78 8.08
CA ASP A 208 19.42 -18.89 8.71
C ASP A 208 19.53 -18.04 9.98
N SER A 209 18.71 -16.98 10.09
CA SER A 209 18.64 -16.11 11.27
C SER A 209 17.70 -16.63 12.37
N LYS A 210 17.16 -17.85 12.25
CA LYS A 210 16.21 -18.46 13.19
C LYS A 210 16.90 -19.51 14.06
#